data_AF-A0A3L7TPM0-F1
#
_entry.id   AF-A0A3L7TPM0-F1
#
_cell.length_a   1.000
_cell.length_b   1.000
_cell.length_c   1.000
_cell.angle_alpha   90.00
_cell.angle_beta   90.00
_cell.angle_gamma   90.00
#
_symmetry.space_group_name_H-M   'P 1'
#
loop_
_entity.id
_entity.type
_entity.pdbx_description
1 polymer ?
#
loop_
_entity_poly.entity_id
_entity_poly.type
_entity_poly.pdbx_seq_one_letter_code
_entity_poly.pdbx_strand_id
1 'polypeptide(L)'
;MQIHTFLSVTSMLVLATIASADIGFPAAVTLCRDTVVQGTLLGIEQRERDNVWGYEGDLYDAALTTNWGPRFHRDTGAFIRLDVDAPDESDISNLQAIFAQLPNATLDFADAETAANTASSRTDVQRIQFDMEAGILAFQVEYFDNVTKIYIDSVTGGVIPHHGAGDDIEATLPPATLAAGVALAEATMGAGWHAFKVESDVEDIGTIVQVRLFNLKTGMLAEADVVGTTVMVTEFSPSGSQASKVAALQANWSAVTTDLAAALAATEVAYPAAGVNDVELEVETEKSGTTIFWRVAIVTVDLIELDYWVDATTPSGGGLRFATAPVNALAGDIDGDGVITAADLSEILALWGAVNPPLDLDNSGFVGAGDLSLLLANWK
;
A
#
# COMPACT_ATOMS: atom_id res chain seq x y z
N MET A 1 -84.65 -0.34 36.29
CA MET A 1 -83.99 -0.02 35.00
C MET A 1 -82.50 -0.04 35.27
N GLN A 2 -81.88 -1.21 35.10
CA GLN A 2 -80.49 -1.47 35.44
C GLN A 2 -79.71 -1.71 34.14
N ILE A 3 -78.57 -1.04 34.06
CA ILE A 3 -77.68 -0.91 32.91
C ILE A 3 -76.74 -2.13 32.88
N HIS A 4 -76.64 -2.79 31.73
CA HIS A 4 -75.54 -3.70 31.44
C HIS A 4 -74.77 -3.18 30.22
N THR A 5 -73.60 -2.61 30.47
CA THR A 5 -72.61 -2.26 29.46
C THR A 5 -71.65 -3.45 29.34
N PHE A 6 -71.63 -4.12 28.18
CA PHE A 6 -70.62 -5.11 27.84
C PHE A 6 -69.37 -4.37 27.34
N LEU A 7 -68.23 -4.56 28.01
CA LEU A 7 -66.92 -4.08 27.56
C LEU A 7 -66.25 -5.25 26.81
N SER A 8 -66.10 -5.11 25.50
CA SER A 8 -65.31 -6.02 24.66
C SER A 8 -63.84 -5.61 24.75
N VAL A 9 -62.99 -6.47 25.32
CA VAL A 9 -61.53 -6.31 25.30
C VAL A 9 -61.01 -6.99 24.05
N THR A 10 -60.66 -6.21 23.04
CA THR A 10 -59.96 -6.70 21.85
C THR A 10 -58.46 -6.73 22.16
N SER A 11 -57.87 -7.91 22.33
CA SER A 11 -56.42 -8.08 22.43
C SER A 11 -55.79 -7.75 21.08
N MET A 12 -55.11 -6.61 20.99
CA MET A 12 -54.20 -6.28 19.90
C MET A 12 -52.91 -7.08 20.12
N LEU A 13 -52.69 -8.13 19.33
CA LEU A 13 -51.39 -8.78 19.23
C LEU A 13 -50.47 -7.83 18.46
N VAL A 14 -49.66 -7.05 19.17
CA VAL A 14 -48.56 -6.30 18.56
C VAL A 14 -47.49 -7.33 18.19
N LEU A 15 -47.46 -7.74 16.92
CA LEU A 15 -46.25 -8.31 16.33
C LEU A 15 -45.21 -7.21 16.33
N ALA A 16 -44.36 -7.19 17.36
CA ALA A 16 -43.11 -6.49 17.27
C ALA A 16 -42.30 -7.19 16.18
N THR A 17 -42.22 -6.58 15.01
CA THR A 17 -41.11 -6.85 14.10
C THR A 17 -39.86 -6.44 14.87
N ILE A 18 -39.21 -7.41 15.50
CA ILE A 18 -37.83 -7.22 15.97
C ILE A 18 -37.07 -6.92 14.69
N ALA A 19 -36.60 -5.68 14.55
CA ALA A 19 -35.64 -5.36 13.51
C ALA A 19 -34.47 -6.32 13.74
N SER A 20 -34.38 -7.27 12.82
CA SER A 20 -33.36 -8.30 12.78
C SER A 20 -32.07 -7.56 12.47
N ALA A 21 -31.30 -7.21 13.50
CA ALA A 21 -30.07 -6.47 13.32
C ALA A 21 -29.04 -7.50 12.87
N ASP A 22 -28.76 -7.52 11.58
CA ASP A 22 -27.56 -8.13 11.04
C ASP A 22 -26.37 -7.79 11.96
N ILE A 23 -25.70 -8.81 12.47
CA ILE A 23 -24.57 -8.63 13.39
C ILE A 23 -23.38 -7.94 12.71
N GLY A 24 -23.32 -7.98 11.37
CA GLY A 24 -22.23 -7.41 10.57
C GLY A 24 -20.96 -8.26 10.60
N PHE A 25 -20.06 -7.99 9.64
CA PHE A 25 -18.75 -8.64 9.56
C PHE A 25 -17.90 -8.48 10.84
N PRO A 26 -17.81 -7.29 11.50
CA PRO A 26 -16.95 -7.14 12.67
C PRO A 26 -17.32 -8.08 13.83
N ALA A 27 -18.62 -8.26 14.08
CA ALA A 27 -19.09 -9.18 15.12
C ALA A 27 -18.87 -10.64 14.69
N ALA A 28 -19.13 -10.97 13.42
CA ALA A 28 -18.96 -12.33 12.91
C ALA A 28 -17.47 -12.77 12.89
N VAL A 29 -16.54 -11.86 12.57
CA VAL A 29 -15.09 -12.07 12.68
C VAL A 29 -14.68 -12.41 14.11
N THR A 30 -15.20 -11.67 15.09
CA THR A 30 -14.96 -11.94 16.51
C THR A 30 -15.46 -13.32 16.90
N LEU A 31 -16.69 -13.68 16.52
CA LEU A 31 -17.27 -15.00 16.80
C LEU A 31 -16.49 -16.15 16.17
N CYS A 32 -15.99 -15.98 14.94
CA CYS A 32 -15.16 -16.96 14.25
C CYS A 32 -13.85 -17.22 15.00
N ARG A 33 -13.12 -16.15 15.35
CA ARG A 33 -11.84 -16.22 16.08
C ARG A 33 -12.01 -16.82 17.47
N ASP A 34 -13.07 -16.46 18.19
CA ASP A 34 -13.38 -17.01 19.51
C ASP A 34 -13.74 -18.50 19.47
N THR A 35 -14.34 -18.97 18.37
CA THR A 35 -14.75 -20.36 18.20
C THR A 35 -13.60 -21.27 17.81
N VAL A 36 -12.64 -20.78 17.03
CA VAL A 36 -11.48 -21.54 16.55
C VAL A 36 -10.20 -20.78 16.88
N VAL A 37 -9.87 -20.72 18.17
CA VAL A 37 -8.74 -19.94 18.70
C VAL A 37 -7.36 -20.35 18.16
N GLN A 38 -7.21 -21.59 17.66
CA GLN A 38 -5.98 -22.05 17.03
C GLN A 38 -5.89 -21.77 15.52
N GLY A 39 -6.99 -21.33 14.90
CA GLY A 39 -7.07 -21.07 13.47
C GLY A 39 -6.83 -19.61 13.14
N THR A 40 -6.19 -19.38 12.01
CA THR A 40 -6.05 -18.04 11.42
C THR A 40 -7.22 -17.79 10.47
N LEU A 41 -8.04 -16.78 10.75
CA LEU A 41 -9.14 -16.38 9.88
C LEU A 41 -8.62 -15.73 8.60
N LEU A 42 -8.86 -16.38 7.46
CA LEU A 42 -8.47 -15.89 6.15
C LEU A 42 -9.65 -15.42 5.29
N GLY A 43 -10.87 -15.81 5.63
CA GLY A 43 -12.05 -15.37 4.90
C GLY A 43 -13.31 -15.39 5.76
N ILE A 44 -14.29 -14.60 5.37
CA ILE A 44 -15.61 -14.61 5.95
C ILE A 44 -16.64 -14.23 4.88
N GLU A 45 -17.72 -14.97 4.79
CA GLU A 45 -18.78 -14.75 3.80
C GLU A 45 -20.18 -14.83 4.41
N GLN A 46 -21.09 -14.05 3.85
CA GLN A 46 -22.53 -14.18 4.06
C GLN A 46 -23.11 -15.15 3.05
N ARG A 47 -23.79 -16.20 3.53
CA ARG A 47 -24.42 -17.19 2.67
C ARG A 47 -25.73 -17.69 3.25
N GLU A 48 -26.74 -17.80 2.38
CA GLU A 48 -27.99 -18.48 2.69
C GLU A 48 -27.84 -19.98 2.43
N ARG A 49 -28.14 -20.80 3.44
CA ARG A 49 -28.31 -22.27 3.28
C ARG A 49 -29.56 -22.69 4.02
N ASP A 50 -30.40 -23.48 3.37
CA ASP A 50 -31.65 -24.01 3.92
C ASP A 50 -32.58 -22.93 4.50
N ASN A 51 -32.71 -21.79 3.79
CA ASN A 51 -33.45 -20.59 4.19
C ASN A 51 -32.96 -19.92 5.49
N VAL A 52 -31.71 -20.18 5.88
CA VAL A 52 -31.06 -19.51 7.02
C VAL A 52 -29.87 -18.71 6.49
N TRP A 53 -29.92 -17.40 6.71
CA TRP A 53 -28.77 -16.52 6.47
C TRP A 53 -27.76 -16.64 7.60
N GLY A 54 -26.49 -16.77 7.24
CA GLY A 54 -25.42 -16.80 8.22
C GLY A 54 -24.10 -16.30 7.67
N TYR A 55 -23.22 -15.96 8.60
CA TYR A 55 -21.80 -15.76 8.32
C TYR A 55 -21.07 -17.09 8.46
N GLU A 56 -20.19 -17.39 7.52
CA GLU A 56 -19.32 -18.56 7.47
C GLU A 56 -17.87 -18.05 7.41
N GLY A 57 -17.04 -18.44 8.37
CA GLY A 57 -15.62 -18.10 8.37
C GLY A 57 -14.78 -19.21 7.73
N ASP A 58 -13.65 -18.87 7.14
CA ASP A 58 -12.64 -19.79 6.63
C ASP A 58 -11.36 -19.62 7.48
N LEU A 59 -11.07 -20.58 8.37
CA LEU A 59 -9.92 -20.52 9.27
C LEU A 59 -8.98 -21.70 9.03
N TYR A 60 -7.67 -21.43 9.03
CA TYR A 60 -6.65 -22.42 8.69
C TYR A 60 -5.60 -22.56 9.79
N ASP A 61 -5.04 -23.75 9.95
CA ASP A 61 -3.81 -23.91 10.74
C ASP A 61 -2.59 -23.48 9.92
N ALA A 62 -1.52 -23.06 10.58
CA ALA A 62 -0.30 -22.62 9.91
C ALA A 62 0.38 -23.71 9.06
N ALA A 63 0.08 -24.99 9.33
CA ALA A 63 0.58 -26.10 8.54
C ALA A 63 -0.29 -26.41 7.31
N LEU A 64 -1.42 -25.71 7.13
CA LEU A 64 -2.39 -25.90 6.05
C LEU A 64 -2.84 -27.36 5.92
N THR A 65 -3.13 -27.98 7.06
CA THR A 65 -3.65 -29.36 7.14
C THR A 65 -5.13 -29.39 7.49
N THR A 66 -5.65 -28.31 8.07
CA THR A 66 -7.03 -28.21 8.54
C THR A 66 -7.63 -26.87 8.12
N ASN A 67 -8.84 -26.92 7.56
CA ASN A 67 -9.73 -25.79 7.37
C ASN A 67 -10.93 -25.95 8.31
N TRP A 68 -11.25 -24.89 9.05
CA TRP A 68 -12.39 -24.78 9.95
C TRP A 68 -13.40 -23.77 9.42
N GLY A 69 -14.65 -24.23 9.26
CA GLY A 69 -15.78 -23.44 8.79
C GLY A 69 -16.83 -23.18 9.87
N PRO A 70 -16.60 -22.30 10.88
CA PRO A 70 -17.62 -21.94 11.85
C PRO A 70 -18.70 -21.09 11.18
N ARG A 71 -19.97 -21.38 11.50
CA ARG A 71 -21.12 -20.68 10.95
C ARG A 71 -22.01 -20.10 12.05
N PHE A 72 -22.44 -18.85 11.88
CA PHE A 72 -23.28 -18.11 12.83
C PHE A 72 -24.51 -17.52 12.14
N HIS A 73 -25.62 -17.48 12.86
CA HIS A 73 -26.86 -16.88 12.36
C HIS A 73 -26.69 -15.36 12.22
N ARG A 74 -26.99 -14.84 11.02
CA ARG A 74 -26.76 -13.43 10.65
C ARG A 74 -27.37 -12.44 11.64
N ASP A 75 -28.60 -12.69 12.06
CA ASP A 75 -29.35 -11.72 12.87
C ASP A 75 -29.18 -11.84 14.39
N THR A 76 -28.63 -12.96 14.86
CA THR A 76 -28.60 -13.27 16.30
C THR A 76 -27.20 -13.57 16.81
N GLY A 77 -26.23 -13.83 15.92
CA GLY A 77 -24.90 -14.31 16.29
C GLY A 77 -24.91 -15.73 16.86
N ALA A 78 -26.05 -16.43 16.85
CA ALA A 78 -26.13 -17.77 17.39
C ALA A 78 -25.28 -18.74 16.56
N PHE A 79 -24.43 -19.52 17.23
CA PHE A 79 -23.67 -20.59 16.59
C PHE A 79 -24.59 -21.61 15.92
N ILE A 80 -24.32 -21.93 14.65
CA ILE A 80 -25.06 -22.91 13.86
C ILE A 80 -24.31 -24.24 13.84
N ARG A 81 -23.05 -24.22 13.38
CA ARG A 81 -22.18 -25.40 13.28
C ARG A 81 -20.72 -25.01 13.07
N LEU A 82 -19.84 -26.00 13.17
CA LEU A 82 -18.43 -25.92 12.79
C LEU A 82 -18.15 -27.08 11.85
N ASP A 83 -17.83 -26.77 10.59
CA ASP A 83 -17.33 -27.75 9.63
C ASP A 83 -15.80 -27.85 9.76
N VAL A 84 -15.23 -29.04 9.56
CA VAL A 84 -13.79 -29.29 9.66
C VAL A 84 -13.36 -30.17 8.51
N ASP A 85 -12.57 -29.60 7.62
CA ASP A 85 -12.15 -30.21 6.36
C ASP A 85 -10.63 -30.06 6.16
N ALA A 86 -10.09 -30.69 5.12
CA ALA A 86 -8.75 -30.36 4.64
C ALA A 86 -8.85 -29.14 3.70
N PRO A 87 -7.82 -28.26 3.65
CA PRO A 87 -7.76 -27.23 2.62
C PRO A 87 -7.76 -27.83 1.22
N ASP A 88 -8.30 -27.11 0.23
CA ASP A 88 -8.25 -27.56 -1.16
C ASP A 88 -6.79 -27.59 -1.64
N GLU A 89 -6.39 -28.70 -2.28
CA GLU A 89 -5.04 -28.86 -2.82
C GLU A 89 -4.70 -27.79 -3.87
N SER A 90 -5.70 -27.29 -4.61
CA SER A 90 -5.48 -26.20 -5.58
C SER A 90 -5.10 -24.88 -4.91
N ASP A 91 -5.51 -24.68 -3.67
CA ASP A 91 -5.41 -23.38 -2.99
C ASP A 91 -4.17 -23.30 -2.09
N ILE A 92 -3.53 -24.44 -1.79
CA ILE A 92 -2.36 -24.52 -0.88
C ILE A 92 -1.27 -23.52 -1.27
N SER A 93 -0.94 -23.38 -2.56
CA SER A 93 0.11 -22.44 -2.97
C SER A 93 -0.26 -20.99 -2.68
N ASN A 94 -1.53 -20.61 -2.88
CA ASN A 94 -1.99 -19.25 -2.57
C ASN A 94 -2.01 -19.02 -1.06
N LEU A 95 -2.55 -19.98 -0.30
CA LEU A 95 -2.58 -19.94 1.16
C LEU A 95 -1.17 -19.82 1.75
N GLN A 96 -0.17 -20.52 1.20
CA GLN A 96 1.22 -20.40 1.60
C GLN A 96 1.77 -18.98 1.38
N ALA A 97 1.44 -18.35 0.25
CA ALA A 97 1.83 -16.97 -0.04
C ALA A 97 1.17 -15.98 0.93
N ILE A 98 -0.13 -16.14 1.20
CA ILE A 98 -0.87 -15.35 2.19
C ILE A 98 -0.21 -15.48 3.57
N PHE A 99 -0.01 -16.70 4.06
CA PHE A 99 0.59 -16.93 5.38
C PHE A 99 2.00 -16.35 5.52
N ALA A 100 2.78 -16.31 4.44
CA ALA A 100 4.10 -15.71 4.45
C ALA A 100 4.05 -14.18 4.63
N GLN A 101 2.98 -13.51 4.18
CA GLN A 101 2.82 -12.05 4.23
C GLN A 101 1.98 -11.56 5.41
N LEU A 102 1.16 -12.43 6.04
CA LEU A 102 0.31 -12.07 7.18
C LEU A 102 1.02 -11.29 8.30
N PRO A 103 2.28 -11.58 8.68
CA PRO A 103 2.97 -10.79 9.71
C PRO A 103 3.14 -9.30 9.39
N ASN A 104 3.00 -8.90 8.11
CA ASN A 104 3.13 -7.53 7.65
C ASN A 104 1.78 -6.78 7.64
N ALA A 105 0.64 -7.48 7.72
CA ALA A 105 -0.67 -6.86 7.74
C ALA A 105 -0.84 -6.01 9.01
N THR A 106 -1.29 -4.76 8.82
CA THR A 106 -1.52 -3.80 9.92
C THR A 106 -3.02 -3.60 10.19
N LEU A 107 -3.87 -4.02 9.24
CA LEU A 107 -5.32 -3.85 9.28
C LEU A 107 -6.07 -5.15 9.51
N ASP A 108 -7.34 -5.00 9.86
CA ASP A 108 -8.29 -6.10 10.04
C ASP A 108 -9.49 -6.00 9.09
N PHE A 109 -10.31 -7.05 9.04
CA PHE A 109 -11.49 -7.18 8.17
C PHE A 109 -12.45 -5.98 8.24
N ALA A 110 -12.60 -5.34 9.41
CA ALA A 110 -13.47 -4.19 9.61
C ALA A 110 -12.92 -2.90 8.96
N ASP A 111 -11.60 -2.73 8.96
CA ASP A 111 -10.93 -1.61 8.31
C ASP A 111 -11.08 -1.75 6.78
N ALA A 112 -10.86 -2.96 6.27
CA ALA A 112 -11.05 -3.29 4.86
C ALA A 112 -12.50 -3.08 4.38
N GLU A 113 -13.49 -3.52 5.17
CA GLU A 113 -14.90 -3.26 4.87
C GLU A 113 -15.18 -1.76 4.75
N THR A 114 -14.66 -0.97 5.68
CA THR A 114 -14.87 0.49 5.71
C THR A 114 -14.25 1.17 4.49
N ALA A 115 -13.01 0.81 4.15
CA ALA A 115 -12.30 1.34 3.00
C ALA A 115 -13.00 0.98 1.68
N ALA A 116 -13.37 -0.29 1.50
CA ALA A 116 -14.04 -0.78 0.30
C ALA A 116 -15.45 -0.16 0.12
N ASN A 117 -16.22 -0.05 1.18
CA ASN A 117 -17.54 0.59 1.16
C ASN A 117 -17.46 2.06 0.78
N THR A 118 -16.44 2.76 1.29
CA THR A 118 -16.16 4.15 0.92
C THR A 118 -15.80 4.27 -0.56
N ALA A 119 -14.89 3.43 -1.06
CA ALA A 119 -14.44 3.46 -2.45
C ALA A 119 -15.57 3.14 -3.46
N SER A 120 -16.39 2.13 -3.15
CA SER A 120 -17.46 1.65 -4.02
C SER A 120 -18.80 2.40 -3.84
N SER A 121 -18.95 3.18 -2.78
CA SER A 121 -20.24 3.75 -2.34
C SER A 121 -21.32 2.68 -2.11
N ARG A 122 -20.95 1.54 -1.53
CA ARG A 122 -21.84 0.40 -1.22
C ARG A 122 -21.74 -0.03 0.24
N THR A 123 -22.67 -0.87 0.67
CA THR A 123 -22.74 -1.43 2.03
C THR A 123 -23.22 -2.88 2.08
N ASP A 124 -23.44 -3.51 0.93
CA ASP A 124 -23.97 -4.87 0.79
C ASP A 124 -22.86 -5.88 0.50
N VAL A 125 -21.84 -5.88 1.38
CA VAL A 125 -20.71 -6.81 1.29
C VAL A 125 -21.20 -8.24 1.48
N GLN A 126 -20.80 -9.12 0.58
CA GLN A 126 -21.09 -10.55 0.63
C GLN A 126 -19.93 -11.33 1.23
N ARG A 127 -18.69 -10.98 0.91
CA ARG A 127 -17.49 -11.72 1.32
C ARG A 127 -16.32 -10.78 1.51
N ILE A 128 -15.49 -11.07 2.52
CA ILE A 128 -14.18 -10.46 2.70
C ILE A 128 -13.19 -11.61 2.90
N GLN A 129 -12.09 -11.61 2.18
CA GLN A 129 -11.04 -12.62 2.33
C GLN A 129 -9.66 -12.04 2.05
N PHE A 130 -8.62 -12.62 2.64
CA PHE A 130 -7.26 -12.40 2.18
C PHE A 130 -7.07 -13.04 0.80
N ASP A 131 -6.38 -12.32 -0.07
CA ASP A 131 -5.89 -12.80 -1.36
C ASP A 131 -4.52 -12.17 -1.68
N MET A 132 -3.83 -12.70 -2.68
CA MET A 132 -2.60 -12.10 -3.22
C MET A 132 -2.93 -11.39 -4.53
N GLU A 133 -2.92 -10.05 -4.51
CA GLU A 133 -3.16 -9.23 -5.70
C GLU A 133 -1.84 -8.58 -6.13
N ALA A 134 -1.32 -8.93 -7.31
CA ALA A 134 -0.01 -8.45 -7.79
C ALA A 134 1.14 -8.57 -6.75
N GLY A 135 1.13 -9.61 -5.91
CA GLY A 135 2.11 -9.82 -4.84
C GLY A 135 1.88 -8.99 -3.57
N ILE A 136 0.82 -8.17 -3.53
CA ILE A 136 0.32 -7.47 -2.34
C ILE A 136 -0.60 -8.41 -1.58
N LEU A 137 -0.44 -8.49 -0.26
CA LEU A 137 -1.44 -9.14 0.60
C LEU A 137 -2.64 -8.20 0.72
N ALA A 138 -3.76 -8.59 0.14
CA ALA A 138 -4.95 -7.76 0.04
C ALA A 138 -6.14 -8.40 0.75
N PHE A 139 -7.05 -7.56 1.25
CA PHE A 139 -8.43 -7.96 1.47
C PHE A 139 -9.22 -7.79 0.18
N GLN A 140 -9.69 -8.90 -0.40
CA GLN A 140 -10.68 -8.89 -1.45
C GLN A 140 -12.08 -8.78 -0.83
N VAL A 141 -12.75 -7.66 -1.08
CA VAL A 141 -14.12 -7.37 -0.64
C VAL A 141 -15.07 -7.54 -1.83
N GLU A 142 -15.96 -8.53 -1.74
CA GLU A 142 -16.97 -8.82 -2.77
C GLU A 142 -18.36 -8.38 -2.32
N TYR A 143 -19.14 -7.85 -3.26
CA TYR A 143 -20.53 -7.44 -3.04
C TYR A 143 -21.52 -8.43 -3.66
N PHE A 144 -22.77 -8.42 -3.20
CA PHE A 144 -23.82 -9.39 -3.61
C PHE A 144 -24.18 -9.39 -5.09
N ASP A 145 -23.69 -8.45 -5.89
CA ASP A 145 -23.88 -8.47 -7.33
C ASP A 145 -22.99 -9.51 -8.04
N ASN A 146 -22.03 -10.11 -7.34
CA ASN A 146 -21.02 -11.04 -7.86
C ASN A 146 -20.16 -10.46 -8.99
N VAL A 147 -20.10 -9.13 -9.08
CA VAL A 147 -19.36 -8.40 -10.13
C VAL A 147 -18.40 -7.40 -9.48
N THR A 148 -18.87 -6.66 -8.48
CA THR A 148 -18.06 -5.65 -7.82
C THR A 148 -17.14 -6.31 -6.81
N LYS A 149 -15.83 -6.13 -7.02
CA LYS A 149 -14.76 -6.53 -6.11
C LYS A 149 -13.84 -5.34 -5.88
N ILE A 150 -13.47 -5.12 -4.63
CA ILE A 150 -12.50 -4.09 -4.26
C ILE A 150 -11.36 -4.77 -3.51
N TYR A 151 -10.14 -4.52 -3.94
CA TYR A 151 -8.93 -5.01 -3.27
C TYR A 151 -8.38 -3.91 -2.39
N ILE A 152 -8.26 -4.18 -1.09
CA ILE A 152 -7.72 -3.26 -0.09
C ILE A 152 -6.39 -3.81 0.38
N ASP A 153 -5.32 -3.03 0.26
CA ASP A 153 -4.02 -3.40 0.81
C ASP A 153 -4.13 -3.59 2.33
N SER A 154 -3.69 -4.74 2.84
CA SER A 154 -3.72 -5.09 4.26
C SER A 154 -2.74 -4.29 5.13
N VAL A 155 -1.79 -3.57 4.53
CA VAL A 155 -0.76 -2.77 5.19
C VAL A 155 -1.15 -1.30 5.26
N THR A 156 -1.65 -0.72 4.16
CA THR A 156 -1.94 0.72 4.06
C THR A 156 -3.43 1.04 4.24
N GLY A 157 -4.32 0.09 3.94
CA GLY A 157 -5.76 0.33 3.83
C GLY A 157 -6.21 1.04 2.55
N GLY A 158 -5.27 1.30 1.66
CA GLY A 158 -5.55 1.87 0.35
C GLY A 158 -6.20 0.87 -0.59
N VAL A 159 -6.98 1.39 -1.54
CA VAL A 159 -7.49 0.59 -2.65
C VAL A 159 -6.32 0.29 -3.58
N ILE A 160 -6.12 -0.98 -3.91
CA ILE A 160 -5.15 -1.38 -4.92
C ILE A 160 -5.68 -0.89 -6.27
N PRO A 161 -4.93 -0.05 -7.01
CA PRO A 161 -5.42 0.54 -8.24
C PRO A 161 -5.26 -0.43 -9.41
N HIS A 162 -6.36 -0.67 -10.13
CA HIS A 162 -6.35 -1.43 -11.39
C HIS A 162 -6.63 -0.45 -12.51
N HIS A 163 -5.60 -0.04 -13.25
CA HIS A 163 -5.75 0.93 -14.33
C HIS A 163 -6.24 0.26 -15.61
N GLY A 164 -7.16 0.91 -16.31
CA GLY A 164 -7.50 0.59 -17.68
C GLY A 164 -6.42 1.07 -18.66
N ALA A 165 -6.40 0.51 -19.87
CA ALA A 165 -5.44 0.85 -20.93
C ALA A 165 -5.51 2.32 -21.45
N GLY A 166 -6.36 3.16 -20.88
CA GLY A 166 -6.48 4.58 -21.19
C GLY A 166 -6.51 5.48 -19.96
N ASP A 167 -6.22 4.94 -18.78
CA ASP A 167 -6.04 5.75 -17.58
C ASP A 167 -4.66 6.41 -17.62
N ASP A 168 -4.55 7.59 -17.01
CA ASP A 168 -3.25 8.25 -16.85
C ASP A 168 -2.43 7.43 -15.85
N ILE A 169 -1.26 6.98 -16.28
CA ILE A 169 -0.28 6.22 -15.50
C ILE A 169 1.03 6.98 -15.60
N GLU A 170 1.79 7.01 -14.51
CA GLU A 170 3.09 7.67 -14.51
C GLU A 170 4.03 7.10 -15.58
N ALA A 171 4.87 7.97 -16.12
CA ALA A 171 5.90 7.52 -17.05
C ALA A 171 6.88 6.61 -16.33
N THR A 172 7.31 5.55 -17.00
CA THR A 172 8.22 4.56 -16.42
C THR A 172 9.38 4.25 -17.35
N LEU A 173 10.47 3.76 -16.76
CA LEU A 173 11.61 3.19 -17.47
C LEU A 173 11.87 1.74 -17.03
N PRO A 174 12.48 0.90 -17.89
CA PRO A 174 12.92 -0.42 -17.47
C PRO A 174 13.96 -0.35 -16.35
N PRO A 175 13.96 -1.30 -15.38
CA PRO A 175 14.95 -1.32 -14.28
C PRO A 175 16.40 -1.22 -14.75
N ALA A 176 16.74 -1.87 -15.87
CA ALA A 176 18.09 -1.84 -16.43
C ALA A 176 18.52 -0.44 -16.92
N THR A 177 17.57 0.37 -17.41
CA THR A 177 17.84 1.75 -17.87
C THR A 177 18.15 2.65 -16.69
N LEU A 178 17.36 2.56 -15.62
CA LEU A 178 17.58 3.31 -14.37
C LEU A 178 18.91 2.93 -13.73
N ALA A 179 19.21 1.62 -13.63
CA ALA A 179 20.47 1.14 -13.08
C ALA A 179 21.69 1.65 -13.87
N ALA A 180 21.59 1.72 -15.20
CA ALA A 180 22.64 2.29 -16.03
C ALA A 180 22.81 3.80 -15.82
N GLY A 181 21.71 4.55 -15.65
CA GLY A 181 21.74 5.97 -15.33
C GLY A 181 22.38 6.25 -13.98
N VAL A 182 22.00 5.50 -12.94
CA VAL A 182 22.60 5.55 -11.60
C VAL A 182 24.10 5.30 -11.65
N ALA A 183 24.54 4.25 -12.33
CA ALA A 183 25.96 3.94 -12.47
C ALA A 183 26.74 5.08 -13.17
N LEU A 184 26.14 5.74 -14.16
CA LEU A 184 26.77 6.86 -14.86
C LEU A 184 26.83 8.12 -13.98
N ALA A 185 25.78 8.40 -13.22
CA ALA A 185 25.74 9.51 -12.27
C ALA A 185 26.79 9.34 -11.16
N GLU A 186 26.84 8.18 -10.51
CA GLU A 186 27.84 7.88 -9.48
C GLU A 186 29.27 7.94 -10.03
N ALA A 187 29.50 7.42 -11.24
CA ALA A 187 30.81 7.51 -11.89
C ALA A 187 31.21 8.96 -12.21
N THR A 188 30.25 9.82 -12.56
CA THR A 188 30.48 11.25 -12.85
C THR A 188 30.82 12.03 -11.59
N MET A 189 30.11 11.77 -10.50
CA MET A 189 30.32 12.42 -9.20
C MET A 189 31.60 11.94 -8.50
N GLY A 190 31.96 10.68 -8.72
CA GLY A 190 33.15 10.06 -8.17
C GLY A 190 33.00 9.61 -6.71
N ALA A 191 34.12 9.22 -6.11
CA ALA A 191 34.13 8.51 -4.84
C ALA A 191 33.50 9.33 -3.69
N GLY A 192 32.59 8.69 -2.94
CA GLY A 192 31.93 9.24 -1.76
C GLY A 192 30.53 9.80 -2.02
N TRP A 193 30.14 9.92 -3.29
CA TRP A 193 28.76 10.14 -3.70
C TRP A 193 28.06 8.81 -3.90
N HIS A 194 26.83 8.73 -3.40
CA HIS A 194 26.00 7.54 -3.49
C HIS A 194 24.59 7.93 -3.88
N ALA A 195 24.01 7.22 -4.84
CA ALA A 195 22.61 7.35 -5.15
C ALA A 195 21.77 6.81 -3.98
N PHE A 196 20.79 7.59 -3.57
CA PHE A 196 19.76 7.15 -2.62
C PHE A 196 18.36 7.25 -3.23
N LYS A 197 18.24 7.90 -4.40
CA LYS A 197 17.00 8.03 -5.12
C LYS A 197 17.21 8.10 -6.63
N VAL A 198 16.30 7.51 -7.40
CA VAL A 198 16.25 7.67 -8.86
C VAL A 198 14.81 7.71 -9.33
N GLU A 199 14.49 8.65 -10.21
CA GLU A 199 13.19 8.79 -10.84
C GLU A 199 13.33 8.74 -12.37
N SER A 200 12.31 8.22 -13.04
CA SER A 200 12.11 8.48 -14.47
C SER A 200 11.26 9.73 -14.62
N ASP A 201 11.80 10.74 -15.28
CA ASP A 201 11.09 12.01 -15.49
C ASP A 201 10.90 12.28 -16.98
N VAL A 202 9.82 12.97 -17.35
CA VAL A 202 9.50 13.31 -18.74
C VAL A 202 9.83 14.77 -18.99
N GLU A 203 10.89 14.98 -19.77
CA GLU A 203 11.31 16.30 -20.21
C GLU A 203 10.95 16.54 -21.68
N ASP A 204 11.08 17.80 -22.13
CA ASP A 204 10.90 18.20 -23.55
C ASP A 204 11.79 17.39 -24.52
N ILE A 205 12.89 16.83 -24.01
CA ILE A 205 13.88 16.03 -24.74
C ILE A 205 13.60 14.52 -24.70
N GLY A 206 12.53 14.11 -24.01
CA GLY A 206 12.12 12.72 -23.77
C GLY A 206 12.28 12.31 -22.30
N THR A 207 12.03 11.04 -22.01
CA THR A 207 12.20 10.50 -20.66
C THR A 207 13.67 10.44 -20.27
N ILE A 208 14.01 11.01 -19.12
CA ILE A 208 15.34 11.06 -18.54
C ILE A 208 15.42 10.18 -17.28
N VAL A 209 16.65 9.89 -16.84
CA VAL A 209 16.90 9.28 -15.53
C VAL A 209 17.44 10.35 -14.60
N GLN A 210 16.64 10.81 -13.65
CA GLN A 210 17.04 11.79 -12.65
C GLN A 210 17.55 11.05 -11.41
N VAL A 211 18.82 11.22 -11.06
CA VAL A 211 19.46 10.53 -9.93
C VAL A 211 19.74 11.53 -8.82
N ARG A 212 19.21 11.26 -7.62
CA ARG A 212 19.51 12.01 -6.40
C ARG A 212 20.61 11.30 -5.61
N LEU A 213 21.71 12.01 -5.42
CA LEU A 213 22.91 11.52 -4.74
C LEU A 213 23.17 12.32 -3.48
N PHE A 214 23.75 11.67 -2.48
CA PHE A 214 24.31 12.33 -1.31
C PHE A 214 25.79 12.01 -1.16
N ASN A 215 26.56 12.96 -0.66
CA ASN A 215 27.95 12.73 -0.30
C ASN A 215 28.02 12.24 1.14
N LEU A 216 28.45 10.99 1.33
CA LEU A 216 28.47 10.33 2.64
C LEU A 216 29.30 11.11 3.68
N LYS A 217 30.33 11.84 3.26
CA LYS A 217 31.21 12.57 4.16
C LYS A 217 30.74 13.98 4.46
N THR A 218 30.28 14.72 3.44
CA THR A 218 29.95 16.14 3.59
C THR A 218 28.47 16.38 3.88
N GLY A 219 27.60 15.42 3.57
CA GLY A 219 26.15 15.59 3.60
C GLY A 219 25.61 16.48 2.48
N MET A 220 26.43 16.83 1.48
CA MET A 220 25.96 17.57 0.30
C MET A 220 25.05 16.69 -0.55
N LEU A 221 24.07 17.31 -1.20
CA LEU A 221 23.22 16.66 -2.20
C LEU A 221 23.65 17.05 -3.61
N ALA A 222 23.33 16.18 -4.55
CA ALA A 222 23.43 16.44 -5.97
C ALA A 222 22.24 15.81 -6.68
N GLU A 223 21.74 16.49 -7.70
CA GLU A 223 20.87 15.91 -8.71
C GLU A 223 21.67 15.73 -10.00
N ALA A 224 21.52 14.57 -10.62
CA ALA A 224 22.16 14.22 -11.86
C ALA A 224 21.11 13.78 -12.89
N ASP A 225 20.90 14.59 -13.92
CA ASP A 225 20.03 14.27 -15.04
C ASP A 225 20.81 13.51 -16.10
N VAL A 226 20.38 12.27 -16.36
CA VAL A 226 21.06 11.37 -17.29
C VAL A 226 20.24 11.19 -18.56
N VAL A 227 20.83 11.62 -19.68
CA VAL A 227 20.23 11.51 -21.02
C VAL A 227 21.19 10.76 -21.93
N GLY A 228 20.92 9.47 -22.14
CA GLY A 228 21.81 8.57 -22.88
C GLY A 228 23.16 8.42 -22.19
N THR A 229 24.17 9.19 -22.62
CA THR A 229 25.52 9.18 -22.02
C THR A 229 25.94 10.54 -21.44
N THR A 230 25.07 11.54 -21.55
CA THR A 230 25.29 12.86 -20.99
C THR A 230 24.76 12.88 -19.56
N VAL A 231 25.53 13.46 -18.64
CA VAL A 231 25.13 13.70 -17.26
C VAL A 231 25.25 15.19 -16.98
N MET A 232 24.16 15.80 -16.54
CA MET A 232 24.13 17.18 -16.05
C MET A 232 23.96 17.14 -14.54
N VAL A 233 24.79 17.88 -13.80
CA VAL A 233 24.83 17.79 -12.33
C VAL A 233 24.59 19.15 -11.71
N THR A 234 23.72 19.18 -10.72
CA THR A 234 23.50 20.32 -9.83
C THR A 234 23.76 19.91 -8.37
N GLU A 235 24.83 20.42 -7.77
CA GLU A 235 25.11 20.24 -6.34
C GLU A 235 24.42 21.32 -5.50
N PHE A 236 23.87 20.92 -4.35
CA PHE A 236 23.18 21.84 -3.44
C PHE A 236 23.30 21.38 -1.98
N SER A 237 23.12 22.33 -1.06
CA SER A 237 23.09 22.03 0.38
C SER A 237 21.68 21.59 0.78
N PRO A 238 21.52 20.46 1.51
CA PRO A 238 20.21 20.05 1.96
C PRO A 238 19.64 21.03 2.99
N SER A 239 18.32 21.15 3.03
CA SER A 239 17.59 21.91 4.06
C SER A 239 16.34 21.16 4.52
N GLY A 240 15.72 21.57 5.64
CA GLY A 240 14.43 20.99 6.07
C GLY A 240 14.43 19.46 6.18
N SER A 241 13.42 18.83 5.57
CA SER A 241 13.29 17.38 5.39
C SER A 241 14.54 16.75 4.76
N GLN A 242 15.10 17.35 3.72
CA GLN A 242 16.29 16.86 3.02
C GLN A 242 17.49 16.73 3.96
N ALA A 243 17.69 17.69 4.85
CA ALA A 243 18.79 17.65 5.83
C ALA A 243 18.59 16.52 6.85
N SER A 244 17.34 16.27 7.23
CA SER A 244 16.96 15.17 8.12
C SER A 244 17.17 13.81 7.44
N LYS A 245 16.74 13.67 6.18
CA LYS A 245 16.92 12.46 5.36
C LYS A 245 18.41 12.16 5.13
N VAL A 246 19.22 13.16 4.76
CA VAL A 246 20.69 12.99 4.65
C VAL A 246 21.32 12.55 5.96
N ALA A 247 20.92 13.13 7.10
CA ALA A 247 21.45 12.72 8.39
C ALA A 247 21.09 11.27 8.73
N ALA A 248 19.85 10.84 8.43
CA ALA A 248 19.42 9.46 8.60
C ALA A 248 20.20 8.49 7.70
N LEU A 249 20.40 8.85 6.43
CA LEU A 249 21.21 8.09 5.48
C LEU A 249 22.65 7.95 5.99
N GLN A 250 23.31 9.04 6.36
CA GLN A 250 24.70 9.00 6.86
C GLN A 250 24.85 8.14 8.13
N ALA A 251 23.88 8.21 9.04
CA ALA A 251 23.90 7.43 10.28
C ALA A 251 23.75 5.92 10.03
N ASN A 252 23.03 5.53 8.98
CA ASN A 252 22.63 4.15 8.74
C ASN A 252 23.32 3.51 7.51
N TRP A 253 24.07 4.27 6.72
CA TRP A 253 24.67 3.81 5.46
C TRP A 253 25.54 2.56 5.61
N SER A 254 26.23 2.41 6.74
CA SER A 254 27.06 1.23 7.00
C SER A 254 26.28 -0.10 7.09
N ALA A 255 24.96 -0.04 7.30
CA ALA A 255 24.08 -1.19 7.29
C ALA A 255 23.54 -1.55 5.90
N VAL A 256 23.67 -0.65 4.92
CA VAL A 256 23.22 -0.88 3.54
C VAL A 256 24.17 -1.87 2.87
N THR A 257 23.64 -3.04 2.49
CA THR A 257 24.37 -4.11 1.80
C THR A 257 23.78 -4.45 0.43
N THR A 258 22.50 -4.15 0.20
CA THR A 258 21.87 -4.13 -1.12
C THR A 258 21.87 -2.69 -1.61
N ASP A 259 22.60 -2.42 -2.69
CA ASP A 259 22.59 -1.12 -3.37
C ASP A 259 21.37 -0.96 -4.29
N LEU A 260 21.20 0.24 -4.84
CA LEU A 260 20.08 0.60 -5.70
C LEU A 260 19.99 -0.33 -6.94
N ALA A 261 21.12 -0.62 -7.58
CA ALA A 261 21.15 -1.49 -8.75
C ALA A 261 20.72 -2.93 -8.40
N ALA A 262 21.13 -3.43 -7.24
CA ALA A 262 20.71 -4.73 -6.73
C ALA A 262 19.23 -4.75 -6.32
N ALA A 263 18.68 -3.64 -5.81
CA ALA A 263 17.26 -3.49 -5.55
C ALA A 263 16.44 -3.54 -6.86
N LEU A 264 16.84 -2.78 -7.88
CA LEU A 264 16.24 -2.83 -9.22
C LEU A 264 16.29 -4.23 -9.84
N ALA A 265 17.41 -4.95 -9.68
CA ALA A 265 17.53 -6.32 -10.15
C ALA A 265 16.59 -7.28 -9.38
N ALA A 266 16.40 -7.07 -8.08
CA ALA A 266 15.43 -7.82 -7.29
C ALA A 266 13.99 -7.54 -7.72
N THR A 267 13.68 -6.29 -8.11
CA THR A 267 12.39 -5.90 -8.68
C THR A 267 12.13 -6.59 -10.00
N GLU A 268 13.07 -6.58 -10.96
CA GLU A 268 12.90 -7.27 -12.25
C GLU A 268 12.66 -8.78 -12.09
N VAL A 269 13.24 -9.42 -11.07
CA VAL A 269 12.99 -10.82 -10.78
C VAL A 269 11.58 -11.06 -10.22
N ALA A 270 11.09 -10.16 -9.37
CA ALA A 270 9.76 -10.28 -8.75
C ALA A 270 8.63 -9.87 -9.71
N TYR A 271 8.89 -8.85 -10.52
CA TYR A 271 7.96 -8.23 -11.47
C TYR A 271 8.61 -8.11 -12.85
N PRO A 272 8.74 -9.21 -13.60
CA PRO A 272 9.36 -9.19 -14.92
C PRO A 272 8.67 -8.22 -15.85
N ALA A 273 9.44 -7.38 -16.54
CA ALA A 273 8.97 -6.36 -17.47
C ALA A 273 8.04 -5.27 -16.87
N ALA A 274 7.99 -5.11 -15.54
CA ALA A 274 7.39 -3.93 -14.94
C ALA A 274 8.21 -2.67 -15.27
N GLY A 275 7.50 -1.55 -15.47
CA GLY A 275 8.12 -0.23 -15.53
C GLY A 275 8.36 0.30 -14.13
N VAL A 276 9.46 1.04 -13.93
CA VAL A 276 9.77 1.72 -12.66
C VAL A 276 9.67 3.22 -12.89
N ASN A 277 8.95 3.92 -12.02
CA ASN A 277 8.81 5.39 -11.99
C ASN A 277 9.77 6.01 -10.98
N ASP A 278 9.88 5.43 -9.78
CA ASP A 278 10.70 5.95 -8.68
C ASP A 278 11.37 4.82 -7.88
N VAL A 279 12.56 5.11 -7.36
CA VAL A 279 13.22 4.28 -6.36
C VAL A 279 13.83 5.18 -5.30
N GLU A 280 13.56 4.92 -4.03
CA GLU A 280 14.09 5.70 -2.91
C GLU A 280 14.53 4.81 -1.75
N LEU A 281 15.67 5.13 -1.14
CA LEU A 281 16.11 4.49 0.09
C LEU A 281 15.42 5.14 1.29
N GLU A 282 14.49 4.42 1.88
CA GLU A 282 13.77 4.83 3.07
C GLU A 282 14.44 4.30 4.34
N VAL A 283 14.66 5.21 5.28
CA VAL A 283 15.24 4.94 6.59
C VAL A 283 14.24 5.39 7.64
N GLU A 284 13.46 4.47 8.16
CA GLU A 284 12.45 4.76 9.16
C GLU A 284 12.93 4.29 10.53
N THR A 285 12.74 5.11 11.56
CA THR A 285 13.07 4.72 12.93
C THR A 285 11.82 4.69 13.78
N GLU A 286 11.39 3.48 14.08
CA GLU A 286 10.24 3.22 14.93
C GLU A 286 10.67 2.79 16.34
N LYS A 287 9.68 2.53 17.21
CA LYS A 287 9.93 1.93 18.53
C LYS A 287 10.54 0.54 18.45
N SER A 288 10.26 -0.19 17.37
CA SER A 288 10.71 -1.56 17.10
C SER A 288 12.17 -1.62 16.64
N GLY A 289 12.70 -0.52 16.11
CA GLY A 289 14.05 -0.40 15.57
C GLY A 289 14.07 0.51 14.34
N THR A 290 15.25 0.60 13.71
CA THR A 290 15.41 1.27 12.42
C THR A 290 15.24 0.25 11.31
N THR A 291 14.34 0.52 10.37
CA THR A 291 14.15 -0.20 9.12
C THR A 291 14.85 0.55 7.99
N ILE A 292 15.40 -0.19 7.03
CA ILE A 292 16.12 0.39 5.90
C ILE A 292 15.70 -0.40 4.66
N PHE A 293 14.91 0.22 3.80
CA PHE A 293 14.33 -0.41 2.62
C PHE A 293 14.51 0.46 1.40
N TRP A 294 14.74 -0.16 0.25
CA TRP A 294 14.45 0.48 -1.03
C TRP A 294 12.95 0.38 -1.28
N ARG A 295 12.26 1.51 -1.40
CA ARG A 295 10.93 1.61 -2.01
C ARG A 295 11.13 1.68 -3.51
N VAL A 296 10.59 0.73 -4.26
CA VAL A 296 10.64 0.72 -5.73
C VAL A 296 9.20 0.85 -6.23
N ALA A 297 8.82 2.05 -6.62
CA ALA A 297 7.52 2.28 -7.23
C ALA A 297 7.53 1.67 -8.64
N ILE A 298 6.51 0.89 -8.97
CA ILE A 298 6.40 0.20 -10.26
C ILE A 298 4.99 0.25 -10.83
N VAL A 299 4.95 0.13 -12.16
CA VAL A 299 3.76 -0.20 -12.93
C VAL A 299 3.94 -1.61 -13.48
N THR A 300 3.10 -2.54 -13.04
CA THR A 300 3.15 -3.92 -13.54
C THR A 300 2.65 -4.03 -14.98
N VAL A 301 2.91 -5.16 -15.64
CA VAL A 301 2.42 -5.42 -17.01
C VAL A 301 0.89 -5.45 -17.12
N ASP A 302 0.20 -5.68 -16.00
CA ASP A 302 -1.26 -5.65 -15.88
C ASP A 302 -1.78 -4.25 -15.48
N LEU A 303 -0.93 -3.23 -15.53
CA LEU A 303 -1.24 -1.83 -15.23
C LEU A 303 -1.71 -1.60 -13.78
N ILE A 304 -1.06 -2.29 -12.83
CA ILE A 304 -1.23 -2.06 -11.40
C ILE A 304 -0.03 -1.26 -10.89
N GLU A 305 -0.30 -0.13 -10.26
CA GLU A 305 0.69 0.73 -9.59
C GLU A 305 0.89 0.26 -8.15
N LEU A 306 2.15 -0.01 -7.75
CA LEU A 306 2.48 -0.45 -6.40
C LEU A 306 3.90 -0.06 -5.99
N ASP A 307 4.13 0.01 -4.69
CA ASP A 307 5.45 0.14 -4.08
C ASP A 307 5.98 -1.24 -3.69
N TYR A 308 7.12 -1.63 -4.26
CA TYR A 308 7.82 -2.86 -3.90
C TYR A 308 8.99 -2.56 -2.97
N TRP A 309 8.96 -3.16 -1.79
CA TRP A 309 9.92 -2.92 -0.72
C TRP A 309 11.01 -3.99 -0.71
N VAL A 310 12.27 -3.55 -0.79
CA VAL A 310 13.45 -4.44 -0.75
C VAL A 310 14.32 -4.08 0.44
N ASP A 311 14.45 -5.00 1.40
CA ASP A 311 15.33 -4.83 2.56
C ASP A 311 16.77 -4.54 2.12
N ALA A 312 17.26 -3.34 2.47
CA ALA A 312 18.57 -2.88 2.06
C ALA A 312 19.69 -3.47 2.93
N THR A 313 19.36 -4.10 4.07
CA THR A 313 20.33 -4.55 5.08
C THR A 313 20.81 -5.98 4.90
N THR A 314 20.18 -6.72 3.99
CA THR A 314 20.54 -8.10 3.67
C THR A 314 21.09 -8.22 2.25
N PRO A 315 22.04 -9.14 1.99
CA PRO A 315 22.52 -9.40 0.64
C PRO A 315 21.39 -9.86 -0.30
N SER A 316 21.58 -9.61 -1.59
CA SER A 316 20.60 -9.89 -2.64
C SER A 316 20.01 -11.31 -2.54
N GLY A 317 18.69 -11.37 -2.29
CA GLY A 317 17.90 -12.61 -2.19
C GLY A 317 17.63 -13.11 -0.76
N GLY A 318 18.07 -12.42 0.29
CA GLY A 318 17.97 -12.89 1.68
C GLY A 318 17.15 -12.06 2.67
N GLY A 319 16.39 -11.05 2.22
CA GLY A 319 15.67 -10.08 3.08
C GLY A 319 14.15 -10.08 2.94
N LEU A 320 13.48 -9.33 3.83
CA LEU A 320 12.04 -9.10 3.75
C LEU A 320 11.69 -8.33 2.47
N ARG A 321 10.61 -8.78 1.82
CA ARG A 321 10.09 -8.22 0.57
C ARG A 321 8.58 -8.30 0.58
N PHE A 322 7.95 -7.18 0.27
CA PHE A 322 6.50 -7.06 0.20
C PHE A 322 6.15 -5.93 -0.76
N ALA A 323 4.91 -5.92 -1.21
CA ALA A 323 4.36 -4.87 -2.05
C ALA A 323 3.22 -4.18 -1.30
N THR A 324 3.06 -2.88 -1.51
CA THR A 324 1.96 -2.08 -0.98
C THR A 324 1.35 -1.20 -2.07
N ALA A 325 0.11 -0.77 -1.87
CA ALA A 325 -0.59 0.20 -2.71
C ALA A 325 -1.57 1.05 -1.88
N PRO A 326 -1.97 2.25 -2.34
CA PRO A 326 -1.50 2.93 -3.54
C PRO A 326 -0.05 3.39 -3.40
N VAL A 327 0.55 3.76 -4.53
CA VAL A 327 1.87 4.42 -4.58
C VAL A 327 1.71 5.83 -4.00
N ASN A 328 2.58 6.21 -3.07
CA ASN A 328 2.47 7.48 -2.34
C ASN A 328 3.16 8.68 -3.03
N ALA A 329 3.39 8.64 -4.34
CA ALA A 329 3.97 9.78 -5.06
C ALA A 329 2.88 10.84 -5.33
N LEU A 330 2.92 11.95 -4.60
CA LEU A 330 2.08 13.13 -4.87
C LEU A 330 2.98 14.30 -5.30
N ALA A 331 2.75 14.84 -6.49
CA ALA A 331 3.47 16.01 -6.96
C ALA A 331 3.26 17.21 -6.03
N GLY A 332 4.31 17.61 -5.31
CA GLY A 332 4.28 18.69 -4.32
C GLY A 332 4.26 18.22 -2.86
N ASP A 333 4.25 16.91 -2.60
CA ASP A 333 4.60 16.32 -1.30
C ASP A 333 6.14 16.30 -1.17
N ILE A 334 6.67 17.32 -0.51
CA ILE A 334 8.10 17.62 -0.45
C ILE A 334 8.74 16.89 0.72
N ASP A 335 8.03 16.74 1.84
CA ASP A 335 8.55 16.02 3.01
C ASP A 335 8.28 14.51 2.97
N GLY A 336 7.43 14.06 2.04
CA GLY A 336 7.19 12.66 1.71
C GLY A 336 6.25 11.96 2.70
N ASP A 337 5.39 12.71 3.38
CA ASP A 337 4.44 12.16 4.36
C ASP A 337 3.12 11.64 3.75
N GLY A 338 2.99 11.73 2.43
CA GLY A 338 1.84 11.30 1.65
C GLY A 338 0.70 12.33 1.58
N VAL A 339 0.87 13.54 2.13
CA VAL A 339 -0.13 14.61 2.08
C VAL A 339 0.48 15.98 1.84
N ILE A 340 -0.11 16.74 0.91
CA ILE A 340 0.38 18.09 0.58
C ILE A 340 -0.22 19.10 1.56
N THR A 341 0.61 19.61 2.47
CA THR A 341 0.17 20.46 3.58
C THR A 341 1.02 21.74 3.73
N ALA A 342 0.79 22.45 4.84
CA ALA A 342 1.59 23.62 5.21
C ALA A 342 3.05 23.27 5.56
N ALA A 343 3.37 22.00 5.82
CA ALA A 343 4.74 21.55 6.01
C ALA A 343 5.54 21.69 4.70
N ASP A 344 5.03 21.13 3.60
CA ASP A 344 5.63 21.23 2.25
C ASP A 344 5.77 22.68 1.80
N LEU A 345 4.70 23.47 2.00
CA LEU A 345 4.73 24.90 1.72
C LEU A 345 5.86 25.61 2.47
N SER A 346 6.09 25.25 3.73
CA SER A 346 7.13 25.87 4.53
C SER A 346 8.52 25.56 3.97
N GLU A 347 8.72 24.40 3.34
CA GLU A 347 9.96 24.04 2.66
C GLU A 347 10.21 24.90 1.41
N ILE A 348 9.20 25.05 0.53
CA ILE A 348 9.28 25.98 -0.63
C ILE A 348 9.66 27.38 -0.16
N LEU A 349 8.97 27.90 0.87
CA LEU A 349 9.21 29.26 1.35
C LEU A 349 10.59 29.42 2.01
N ALA A 350 11.12 28.37 2.65
CA ALA A 350 12.45 28.39 3.26
C ALA A 350 13.57 28.50 2.23
N LEU A 351 13.35 27.98 1.01
CA LEU A 351 14.33 27.94 -0.07
C LEU A 351 14.03 28.92 -1.21
N TRP A 352 13.17 29.91 -0.98
CA TRP A 352 12.79 30.88 -2.00
C TRP A 352 14.00 31.57 -2.67
N GLY A 353 14.09 31.44 -3.98
CA GLY A 353 15.16 31.96 -4.84
C GLY A 353 16.47 31.14 -4.81
N ALA A 354 16.49 30.00 -4.13
CA ALA A 354 17.64 29.10 -4.12
C ALA A 354 17.60 28.13 -5.31
N VAL A 355 18.77 27.62 -5.69
CA VAL A 355 18.89 26.45 -6.56
C VAL A 355 18.72 25.22 -5.68
N ASN A 356 17.58 24.54 -5.79
CA ASN A 356 17.30 23.28 -5.13
C ASN A 356 16.37 22.47 -6.05
N PRO A 357 16.95 21.60 -6.90
CA PRO A 357 16.17 20.96 -7.96
C PRO A 357 14.95 20.17 -7.46
N PRO A 358 15.00 19.43 -6.33
CA PRO A 358 13.80 18.78 -5.79
C PRO A 358 12.65 19.72 -5.37
N LEU A 359 12.90 21.03 -5.22
CA LEU A 359 11.87 22.03 -4.88
C LEU A 359 11.54 22.97 -6.06
N ASP A 360 12.26 22.83 -7.18
CA ASP A 360 12.05 23.54 -8.44
C ASP A 360 11.09 22.74 -9.33
N LEU A 361 9.86 22.56 -8.83
CA LEU A 361 8.79 21.76 -9.43
C LEU A 361 8.41 22.19 -10.86
N ASP A 362 8.68 23.44 -11.24
CA ASP A 362 8.43 23.94 -12.61
C ASP A 362 9.68 23.95 -13.50
N ASN A 363 10.80 23.39 -13.01
CA ASN A 363 12.08 23.27 -13.69
C ASN A 363 12.61 24.63 -14.22
N SER A 364 12.34 25.74 -13.52
CA SER A 364 12.80 27.08 -13.92
C SER A 364 14.27 27.36 -13.58
N GLY A 365 14.89 26.48 -12.79
CA GLY A 365 16.23 26.56 -12.24
C GLY A 365 16.29 27.15 -10.83
N PHE A 366 15.17 27.62 -10.26
CA PHE A 366 15.12 28.26 -8.94
C PHE A 366 13.75 28.08 -8.28
N VAL A 367 13.76 27.81 -6.97
CA VAL A 367 12.53 27.75 -6.17
C VAL A 367 11.84 29.11 -6.12
N GLY A 368 10.57 29.18 -6.48
CA GLY A 368 9.82 30.42 -6.59
C GLY A 368 8.32 30.26 -6.76
N ALA A 369 7.73 31.22 -7.49
CA ALA A 369 6.27 31.36 -7.57
C ALA A 369 5.60 30.32 -8.47
N GLY A 370 6.33 29.76 -9.45
CA GLY A 370 5.84 28.67 -10.28
C GLY A 370 5.68 27.39 -9.47
N ASP A 371 6.71 27.01 -8.71
CA ASP A 371 6.69 25.85 -7.81
C ASP A 371 5.59 25.95 -6.77
N LEU A 372 5.45 27.13 -6.15
CA LEU A 372 4.36 27.40 -5.22
C LEU A 372 2.99 27.21 -5.90
N SER A 373 2.84 27.63 -7.15
CA SER A 373 1.58 27.48 -7.88
C SER A 373 1.27 26.00 -8.15
N LEU A 374 2.28 25.19 -8.46
CA LEU A 374 2.14 23.74 -8.64
C LEU A 374 1.78 23.04 -7.33
N LEU A 375 2.49 23.34 -6.23
CA LEU A 375 2.18 22.80 -4.91
C LEU A 375 0.73 23.12 -4.50
N LEU A 376 0.32 24.39 -4.65
CA LEU A 376 -1.04 24.82 -4.30
C LEU A 376 -2.12 24.19 -5.21
N ALA A 377 -1.79 23.83 -6.45
CA ALA A 377 -2.73 23.15 -7.35
C ALA A 377 -3.06 21.72 -6.87
N ASN A 378 -2.14 21.11 -6.12
CA ASN A 378 -2.29 19.76 -5.57
C ASN A 378 -2.65 19.74 -4.07
N TRP A 379 -2.91 20.91 -3.47
CA TRP A 379 -3.28 21.02 -2.06
C TRP A 379 -4.53 20.21 -1.72
N LYS A 380 -4.47 19.38 -0.68
CA LYS A 380 -5.61 18.58 -0.22
C LYS A 380 -6.03 18.90 1.21
#